data_AF-A0A087DE75-F1
#
_entry.id   AF-A0A087DE75-F1
#
_cell.length_a   1.000
_cell.length_b   1.000
_cell.length_c   1.000
_cell.angle_alpha   90.00
_cell.angle_beta   90.00
_cell.angle_gamma   90.00
#
_symmetry.space_group_name_H-M   'P 1'
#
loop_
_entity.id
_entity.type
_entity.pdbx_description
1 polymer ?
#
loop_
_entity_poly.entity_id
_entity_poly.type
_entity_poly.pdbx_seq_one_letter_code
_entity_poly.pdbx_strand_id
1 'polypeptide(L)'
;MASIYETQLAAAKISHNSKQLQTLMATNREKIDRNTVQLAAVTRGSIPGQRATREVQQASAAMKKAISMLEELQNETARYIKESRGA
;
A
#
# COMPACT_ATOMS: atom_id res chain seq x y z
N MET A 1 -24.14 11.52 18.39
CA MET A 1 -23.41 10.38 18.97
C MET A 1 -23.52 9.25 17.96
N ALA A 2 -22.43 8.85 17.29
CA ALA A 2 -22.48 7.65 16.45
C ALA A 2 -22.66 6.43 17.37
N SER A 3 -23.53 5.50 17.00
CA SER A 3 -23.74 4.28 17.78
C SER A 3 -22.46 3.43 17.75
N ILE A 4 -22.12 2.76 18.85
CA ILE A 4 -20.97 1.80 18.91
C ILE A 4 -21.04 0.80 17.74
N TYR A 5 -22.26 0.42 17.35
CA TYR A 5 -22.51 -0.43 16.19
C TYR A 5 -22.07 0.20 14.86
N GLU A 6 -22.35 1.49 14.64
CA GLU A 6 -21.94 2.20 13.43
C GLU A 6 -20.41 2.33 13.34
N THR A 7 -19.75 2.56 14.48
CA THR A 7 -18.28 2.65 14.55
C THR A 7 -17.64 1.28 14.27
N GLN A 8 -18.19 0.19 14.79
CA GLN A 8 -17.74 -1.17 14.48
C GLN A 8 -17.92 -1.51 12.99
N LEU A 9 -19.03 -1.09 12.38
CA LEU A 9 -19.30 -1.33 10.96
C LEU A 9 -18.35 -0.54 10.05
N ALA A 10 -18.04 0.70 10.43
CA ALA A 10 -17.04 1.53 9.75
C ALA A 10 -15.63 0.91 9.86
N ALA A 11 -15.23 0.45 11.05
CA ALA A 11 -13.96 -0.22 11.27
C ALA A 11 -13.84 -1.51 10.43
N ALA A 12 -14.89 -2.32 10.35
CA ALA A 12 -14.91 -3.52 9.52
C ALA A 12 -14.73 -3.19 8.02
N LYS A 13 -15.39 -2.13 7.52
CA LYS A 13 -15.22 -1.64 6.15
C LYS A 13 -13.80 -1.14 5.89
N ILE A 14 -13.22 -0.37 6.82
CA ILE A 14 -11.83 0.10 6.73
C ILE A 14 -10.86 -1.07 6.64
N SER A 15 -11.03 -2.10 7.49
CA SER A 15 -10.17 -3.29 7.45
C SER A 15 -10.29 -4.03 6.11
N HIS A 16 -11.50 -4.24 5.61
CA HIS A 16 -11.72 -4.89 4.30
C HIS A 16 -11.07 -4.12 3.15
N ASN A 17 -11.34 -2.80 3.06
CA ASN A 17 -10.80 -1.95 2.02
C ASN A 17 -9.27 -1.86 2.10
N SER A 18 -8.71 -1.81 3.31
CA SER A 18 -7.25 -1.79 3.51
C SER A 18 -6.60 -3.07 3.01
N LYS A 19 -7.23 -4.24 3.20
CA LYS A 19 -6.73 -5.51 2.63
C LYS A 19 -6.76 -5.52 1.11
N GLN A 20 -7.85 -5.04 0.51
CA GLN A 20 -7.96 -4.94 -0.95
C GLN A 20 -6.90 -4.00 -1.52
N LEU A 21 -6.70 -2.83 -0.90
CA LEU A 21 -5.66 -1.88 -1.28
C LEU A 21 -4.26 -2.49 -1.18
N GLN A 22 -3.96 -3.21 -0.10
CA GLN A 22 -2.68 -3.89 0.09
C GLN A 22 -2.39 -4.88 -1.06
N THR A 23 -3.37 -5.70 -1.44
CA THR A 23 -3.24 -6.66 -2.55
C THR A 23 -2.99 -5.96 -3.89
N LEU A 24 -3.73 -4.89 -4.17
CA LEU A 24 -3.56 -4.09 -5.38
C LEU A 24 -2.18 -3.42 -5.42
N MET A 25 -1.73 -2.85 -4.30
CA MET A 25 -0.43 -2.21 -4.20
C MET A 25 0.73 -3.21 -4.33
N ALA A 26 0.61 -4.39 -3.74
CA ALA A 26 1.60 -5.47 -3.90
C ALA A 26 1.74 -5.90 -5.37
N THR A 27 0.61 -6.12 -6.04
CA THR A 27 0.58 -6.47 -7.47
C THR A 27 1.21 -5.38 -8.35
N ASN A 28 0.87 -4.12 -8.08
CA ASN A 28 1.39 -2.99 -8.84
C ASN A 28 2.89 -2.79 -8.60
N ARG A 29 3.36 -3.00 -7.36
CA ARG A 29 4.78 -2.94 -7.03
C ARG A 29 5.58 -3.97 -7.83
N GLU A 30 5.15 -5.22 -7.89
CA GLU A 30 5.84 -6.26 -8.67
C GLU A 30 5.91 -5.94 -10.17
N LYS A 31 4.88 -5.29 -10.72
CA LYS A 31 4.88 -4.81 -12.11
C LYS A 31 5.87 -3.66 -12.29
N ILE A 32 5.89 -2.69 -11.37
CA ILE A 32 6.80 -1.55 -11.41
C ILE A 32 8.26 -2.00 -11.28
N ASP A 33 8.56 -2.91 -10.36
CA ASP A 33 9.92 -3.44 -10.17
C ASP A 33 10.41 -4.12 -11.46
N ARG A 34 9.58 -4.95 -12.10
CA ARG A 34 9.90 -5.56 -13.41
C ARG A 34 10.11 -4.52 -14.50
N ASN A 35 9.20 -3.54 -14.63
CA ASN A 35 9.30 -2.49 -15.63
C ASN A 35 10.53 -1.61 -15.42
N THR A 36 10.93 -1.38 -14.16
CA THR A 36 12.15 -0.64 -13.80
C THR A 36 13.40 -1.32 -14.34
N VAL A 37 13.51 -2.64 -14.14
CA VAL A 37 14.66 -3.43 -14.63
C VAL A 37 14.72 -3.40 -16.16
N GLN A 38 13.58 -3.55 -16.82
CA GLN A 38 13.50 -3.45 -18.29
C GLN A 38 13.88 -2.05 -18.78
N LEU A 39 13.35 -1.00 -18.16
CA LEU A 39 13.67 0.38 -18.50
C LEU A 39 15.17 0.67 -18.33
N ALA A 40 15.77 0.21 -17.23
CA ALA A 40 17.21 0.35 -16.98
C ALA A 40 18.07 -0.35 -18.05
N ALA A 41 17.60 -1.48 -18.57
CA ALA A 41 18.28 -2.21 -19.63
C ALA A 41 18.19 -1.47 -20.98
N VAL A 42 16.99 -1.00 -21.35
CA VAL A 42 16.73 -0.30 -22.63
C VAL A 42 17.38 1.08 -22.66
N THR A 43 17.46 1.76 -21.52
CA THR A 43 17.98 3.13 -21.42
C THR A 43 19.45 3.22 -21.04
N ARG A 44 20.16 2.09 -21.02
CA ARG A 44 21.58 2.05 -20.65
C ARG A 44 22.40 2.96 -21.55
N GLY A 45 23.08 3.95 -20.95
CA GLY A 45 23.88 4.94 -21.67
C GLY A 45 23.14 6.24 -22.02
N SER A 46 21.83 6.33 -21.77
CA SER A 46 21.04 7.54 -21.97
C SER A 46 20.78 8.26 -20.64
N ILE A 47 21.23 9.51 -20.51
CA ILE A 47 20.99 10.34 -19.31
C ILE A 47 19.48 10.51 -19.03
N PRO A 48 18.62 10.84 -20.02
CA PRO A 48 17.17 10.90 -19.81
C PRO A 48 16.58 9.60 -19.25
N GLY A 49 17.03 8.45 -19.76
CA GLY A 49 16.46 7.18 -19.34
C GLY A 49 17.01 6.65 -18.01
N GLN A 50 18.24 7.02 -17.63
CA GLN A 50 18.72 6.85 -16.25
C GLN A 50 17.88 7.65 -15.25
N ARG A 51 17.47 8.88 -15.62
CA ARG A 51 16.57 9.71 -14.80
C ARG A 51 15.20 9.06 -14.66
N ALA A 52 14.61 8.62 -15.77
CA ALA A 52 13.34 7.90 -15.74
C ALA A 52 13.41 6.63 -14.88
N THR A 53 14.50 5.85 -14.97
CA THR A 53 14.73 4.67 -14.12
C THR A 53 14.75 5.04 -12.63
N ARG A 54 15.41 6.15 -12.25
CA ARG A 54 15.44 6.63 -10.87
C ARG A 54 14.06 7.06 -10.37
N GLU A 55 13.29 7.77 -11.19
CA GLU A 55 11.93 8.20 -10.85
C GLU A 55 11.02 6.98 -10.60
N VAL A 56 11.13 5.94 -11.43
CA VAL A 56 10.37 4.68 -11.23
C VAL A 56 10.83 3.93 -9.96
N GLN A 57 12.12 3.91 -9.66
CA GLN A 57 12.63 3.36 -8.38
C GLN A 57 12.08 4.10 -7.16
N GLN A 58 12.01 5.43 -7.23
CA GLN A 58 11.42 6.25 -6.16
C GLN A 58 9.93 5.96 -6.00
N ALA A 59 9.19 5.79 -7.09
CA ALA A 59 7.78 5.40 -7.05
C ALA A 59 7.61 4.02 -6.40
N SER A 60 8.45 3.03 -6.73
CA SER A 60 8.45 1.71 -6.07
C SER A 60 8.69 1.80 -4.56
N ALA A 61 9.67 2.61 -4.15
CA ALA A 61 9.97 2.84 -2.73
C ALA A 61 8.80 3.50 -1.98
N ALA A 62 8.14 4.48 -2.58
CA ALA A 62 6.94 5.12 -2.02
C ALA A 62 5.79 4.13 -1.86
N MET A 63 5.58 3.24 -2.84
CA MET A 63 4.56 2.19 -2.76
C MET A 63 4.85 1.18 -1.65
N LYS A 64 6.13 0.82 -1.44
CA LYS A 64 6.52 -0.04 -0.31
C LYS A 64 6.16 0.59 1.03
N LYS A 65 6.43 1.90 1.20
CA LYS A 65 6.05 2.63 2.42
C LYS A 65 4.53 2.64 2.64
N ALA A 66 3.76 2.88 1.58
CA ALA A 66 2.30 2.90 1.66
C ALA A 66 1.70 1.53 2.02
N ILE A 67 2.27 0.43 1.53
CA ILE A 67 1.89 -0.94 1.93
C ILE A 67 2.09 -1.13 3.44
N SER A 68 3.24 -0.74 3.98
CA SER A 68 3.51 -0.87 5.42
C SER A 68 2.56 -0.02 6.27
N MET A 69 2.22 1.20 5.85
CA MET A 69 1.24 2.03 6.55
C MET A 69 -0.17 1.40 6.53
N LEU A 70 -0.56 0.74 5.44
CA LEU A 70 -1.83 0.01 5.37
C LEU A 70 -1.83 -1.21 6.30
N GLU A 71 -0.71 -1.92 6.45
CA GLU A 71 -0.55 -3.01 7.41
C GLU A 71 -0.71 -2.53 8.85
N GLU A 72 -0.09 -1.39 9.20
CA GLU A 72 -0.23 -0.75 10.51
C GLU A 72 -1.70 -0.37 10.78
N LEU A 73 -2.36 0.30 9.83
CA LEU A 73 -3.77 0.67 9.95
C LEU A 73 -4.68 -0.55 10.14
N GLN A 74 -4.42 -1.65 9.44
CA GLN A 74 -5.17 -2.90 9.62
C GLN A 74 -5.00 -3.45 11.03
N ASN A 75 -3.77 -3.44 11.56
CA ASN A 75 -3.48 -3.93 12.91
C ASN A 75 -4.16 -3.07 13.98
N GLU A 76 -4.13 -1.75 13.84
CA GLU A 76 -4.83 -0.84 14.75
C GLU A 76 -6.35 -1.03 14.69
N THR A 77 -6.91 -1.12 13.49
CA THR A 77 -8.35 -1.36 13.30
C THR A 77 -8.77 -2.70 13.90
N ALA A 78 -7.95 -3.76 13.74
CA ALA A 78 -8.21 -5.07 14.33
C ALA A 78 -8.17 -5.04 15.86
N ARG A 79 -7.22 -4.30 16.46
CA ARG A 79 -7.17 -4.08 17.92
C ARG A 79 -8.41 -3.36 18.41
N TYR A 80 -8.79 -2.26 17.75
CA TYR A 80 -10.00 -1.50 18.10
C TYR A 80 -11.27 -2.37 18.05
N ILE A 81 -11.44 -3.19 17.01
CA ILE A 81 -12.60 -4.11 16.91
C ILE A 81 -12.58 -5.16 18.04
N LYS A 82 -11.40 -5.65 18.43
CA LYS A 82 -11.27 -6.63 19.52
C LYS A 82 -11.63 -6.00 20.87
N GLU A 83 -11.11 -4.80 21.15
CA GLU A 83 -11.35 -4.06 22.40
C GLU A 83 -12.82 -3.64 22.53
N SER A 84 -13.42 -3.13 21.45
CA SER A 84 -14.84 -2.71 21.41
C SER A 84 -15.87 -3.84 21.48
N ARG A 85 -15.45 -5.11 21.39
CA ARG A 85 -16.30 -6.30 21.61
C ARG A 85 -16.17 -6.88 23.03
N GLY A 86 -15.15 -6.47 23.79
CA GLY A 86 -14.88 -6.93 25.16
C GLY A 86 -15.27 -5.92 26.25
N ALA A 87 -15.70 -4.71 25.86
CA ALA A 87 -16.28 -3.69 26.72
C ALA A 87 -17.80 -3.66 26.55
#